data_AF-A0A7S1MWV7-F1
#
_entry.id   AF-A0A7S1MWV7-F1
#
_cell.length_a   1.000
_cell.length_b   1.000
_cell.length_c   1.000
_cell.angle_alpha   90.00
_cell.angle_beta   90.00
_cell.angle_gamma   90.00
#
_symmetry.space_group_name_H-M   'P 1'
#
loop_
_entity.id
_entity.type
_entity.pdbx_description
1 polymer ?
#
loop_
_entity_poly.entity_id
_entity_poly.type
_entity_poly.pdbx_seq_one_letter_code
_entity_poly.pdbx_strand_id
1 'polypeptide(L)'
;EVGALFRAEFERLGFATRWVDMPPAMQRAGHLVAERVGTQGQRVLLIGHLDTVFEKDCPVPPWQIDGRRVRGQGVSDMKGGDVIILLALRALNEAGALDGRTVRVVFTGD
;
A
#
# COMPACT_ATOMS: atom_id res chain seq x y z
N GLU A 1 7.99 7.75 5.52
CA GLU A 1 6.88 8.70 5.27
C GLU A 1 5.71 8.04 4.54
N VAL A 2 5.90 7.52 3.32
CA VAL A 2 4.83 6.88 2.52
C VAL A 2 4.11 5.74 3.27
N GLY A 3 4.86 4.84 3.92
CA GLY A 3 4.26 3.77 4.72
C GLY A 3 3.39 4.26 5.89
N ALA A 4 3.66 5.44 6.45
CA ALA A 4 2.83 6.02 7.50
C ALA A 4 1.49 6.53 6.97
N LEU A 5 1.45 7.04 5.73
CA LEU A 5 0.22 7.44 5.06
C LEU A 5 -0.70 6.24 4.82
N PHE A 6 -0.16 5.16 4.25
CA PHE A 6 -0.93 3.94 4.04
C PHE A 6 -1.36 3.27 5.35
N ARG A 7 -0.49 3.27 6.37
CA ARG A 7 -0.86 2.80 7.72
C ARG A 7 -2.13 3.49 8.21
N ALA A 8 -2.15 4.83 8.22
CA ALA A 8 -3.28 5.59 8.74
C ALA A 8 -4.57 5.28 7.97
N GLU A 9 -4.48 5.13 6.65
CA GLU A 9 -5.63 4.81 5.81
C GLU A 9 -6.15 3.39 6.04
N PHE A 10 -5.28 2.39 6.20
CA PHE A 10 -5.70 1.03 6.54
C PHE A 10 -6.31 0.94 7.95
N GLU A 11 -5.76 1.66 8.93
CA GLU A 11 -6.32 1.72 10.29
C GLU A 11 -7.72 2.32 10.31
N ARG A 12 -7.97 3.36 9.50
CA ARG A 12 -9.32 3.92 9.32
C ARG A 12 -10.32 2.95 8.71
N LEU A 13 -9.84 1.95 7.96
CA LEU A 13 -10.66 0.86 7.41
C LEU A 13 -10.80 -0.33 8.38
N GLY A 14 -10.28 -0.21 9.61
CA GLY A 14 -10.39 -1.26 10.63
C GLY A 14 -9.36 -2.39 10.50
N PHE A 15 -8.28 -2.18 9.74
CA PHE A 15 -7.16 -3.11 9.71
C PHE A 15 -6.24 -2.86 10.91
N ALA A 16 -5.75 -3.93 11.53
CA ALA A 16 -4.62 -3.85 12.45
C ALA A 16 -3.34 -3.75 11.63
N THR A 17 -2.48 -2.76 11.93
CA THR A 17 -1.22 -2.57 11.20
C THR A 17 -0.01 -2.82 12.08
N ARG A 18 1.09 -3.22 11.44
CA ARG A 18 2.41 -3.32 12.07
C ARG A 18 3.50 -3.06 11.04
N TRP A 19 4.61 -2.51 11.52
CA TRP A 19 5.84 -2.45 10.74
C TRP A 19 6.68 -3.70 11.01
N VAL A 20 7.34 -4.21 9.99
CA VAL A 20 8.26 -5.34 10.07
C VAL A 20 9.63 -4.87 9.68
N ASP A 21 10.53 -4.75 10.65
CA ASP A 21 11.91 -4.37 10.38
C ASP A 21 12.68 -5.50 9.67
N MET A 22 13.59 -5.10 8.79
CA MET A 22 14.55 -6.01 8.19
C MET A 22 15.84 -6.06 9.03
N PRO A 23 16.60 -7.18 8.98
CA PRO A 23 17.90 -7.23 9.64
C PRO A 23 18.79 -6.05 9.21
N PRO A 24 19.50 -5.38 10.13
CA PRO A 24 20.32 -4.21 9.79
C PRO A 24 21.35 -4.47 8.67
N ALA A 25 21.87 -5.69 8.61
CA ALA A 25 22.83 -6.12 7.58
C ALA A 25 22.25 -6.09 6.15
N MET A 26 20.92 -6.08 6.00
CA MET A 26 20.28 -6.00 4.69
C MET A 26 20.27 -4.56 4.14
N GLN A 27 20.40 -3.55 5.00
CA GLN A 27 20.39 -2.12 4.62
C GLN A 27 19.16 -1.72 3.79
N ARG A 28 17.99 -2.29 4.11
CA ARG A 28 16.71 -2.06 3.45
C ARG A 28 15.67 -1.52 4.44
N ALA A 29 14.68 -0.80 3.93
CA ALA A 29 13.52 -0.40 4.69
C ALA A 29 12.66 -1.62 5.10
N GLY A 30 11.94 -1.47 6.21
CA GLY A 30 10.99 -2.48 6.67
C GLY A 30 9.73 -2.58 5.80
N HIS A 31 8.77 -3.37 6.23
CA HIS A 31 7.53 -3.63 5.50
C HIS A 31 6.33 -3.21 6.33
N LEU A 32 5.33 -2.62 5.68
CA LEU A 32 4.02 -2.40 6.27
C LEU A 32 3.16 -3.63 6.06
N VAL A 33 2.64 -4.19 7.15
CA VAL A 33 1.62 -5.24 7.11
C VAL A 33 0.34 -4.68 7.71
N ALA A 34 -0.76 -4.76 6.96
CA ALA A 34 -2.11 -4.45 7.44
C ALA A 34 -2.98 -5.70 7.34
N GLU A 35 -3.72 -6.01 8.39
CA GLU A 35 -4.55 -7.21 8.44
C GLU A 35 -5.93 -6.94 9.04
N ARG A 36 -6.95 -7.48 8.38
CA ARG A 36 -8.26 -7.74 8.94
C ARG A 36 -8.47 -9.24 8.99
N VAL A 37 -8.81 -9.78 10.16
CA VAL A 37 -9.09 -11.20 10.35
C VAL A 37 -10.59 -11.41 10.48
N GLY A 38 -11.11 -12.41 9.79
CA GLY A 38 -12.51 -12.77 9.83
C GLY A 38 -12.70 -14.29 9.76
N THR A 39 -13.92 -14.75 10.01
CA THR A 39 -14.25 -16.18 10.15
C THR A 39 -14.89 -16.78 8.90
N GLN A 40 -15.08 -15.99 7.83
CA GLN A 40 -15.87 -16.37 6.67
C GLN A 40 -15.10 -16.21 5.36
N GLY A 41 -15.38 -17.14 4.43
CA GLY A 41 -14.90 -17.08 3.05
C GLY A 41 -13.41 -17.31 2.86
N GLN A 42 -12.93 -16.99 1.66
CA GLN A 42 -11.53 -17.13 1.29
C GLN A 42 -10.68 -16.01 1.91
N ARG A 43 -9.40 -16.33 2.11
CA ARG A 43 -8.39 -15.37 2.57
C ARG A 43 -7.68 -14.78 1.36
N VAL A 44 -7.56 -13.46 1.32
CA VAL A 44 -6.90 -12.76 0.22
C VAL A 44 -5.64 -12.07 0.74
N LEU A 45 -4.54 -12.24 0.01
CA LEU A 45 -3.28 -11.52 0.20
C LEU A 45 -3.10 -10.55 -0.96
N LEU A 46 -2.91 -9.28 -0.64
CA LEU A 46 -2.59 -8.21 -1.59
C LEU A 46 -1.19 -7.73 -1.29
N ILE A 47 -0.35 -7.63 -2.31
CA ILE A 47 1.06 -7.24 -2.17
C ILE A 47 1.36 -5.99 -3.01
N GLY A 48 2.27 -5.17 -2.50
CA GLY A 48 2.79 -4.01 -3.22
C GLY A 48 4.12 -3.54 -2.63
N HIS A 49 4.71 -2.49 -3.21
CA HIS A 49 6.00 -1.96 -2.80
C HIS A 49 6.00 -0.42 -2.72
N LEU A 50 6.67 0.09 -1.69
CA LEU A 50 6.70 1.51 -1.33
C LEU A 50 7.92 2.22 -1.90
N ASP A 51 8.94 1.48 -2.32
CA ASP A 51 10.11 2.03 -2.99
C ASP A 51 9.77 2.49 -4.41
N THR A 52 10.76 3.11 -5.03
CA THR A 52 10.80 3.40 -6.45
C THR A 52 12.26 3.37 -6.89
N VAL A 53 12.51 3.22 -8.19
CA VAL A 53 13.87 3.28 -8.75
C VAL A 53 14.46 4.70 -8.83
N PHE A 54 13.74 5.73 -8.38
CA PHE A 54 14.16 7.12 -8.56
C PHE A 54 15.00 7.62 -7.39
N GLU A 55 16.18 8.16 -7.73
CA GLU A 55 17.05 8.85 -6.77
C GLU A 55 16.45 10.19 -6.35
N LYS A 56 16.89 10.69 -5.19
CA LYS A 56 16.35 11.93 -4.58
C LYS A 56 16.48 13.17 -5.47
N ASP A 57 17.52 13.23 -6.30
CA ASP A 57 17.81 14.33 -7.21
C ASP A 57 17.33 14.07 -8.65
N CYS A 58 16.50 13.03 -8.86
CA CYS A 58 15.96 12.73 -10.17
C CYS A 58 15.20 13.95 -10.76
N PRO A 59 15.49 14.36 -12.01
CA PRO A 59 14.86 15.52 -12.62
C PRO A 59 13.41 15.26 -13.09
N VAL A 60 12.96 14.00 -13.09
CA VAL A 60 11.57 13.65 -13.44
C VAL A 60 10.66 14.19 -12.34
N PRO A 61 9.61 14.97 -12.65
CA PRO A 61 8.72 15.48 -11.61
C PRO A 61 8.02 14.32 -10.87
N PRO A 62 7.80 14.41 -9.55
CA PRO A 62 7.07 13.38 -8.81
C PRO A 62 5.65 13.18 -9.32
N TRP A 63 5.01 14.26 -9.78
CA TRP A 63 3.64 14.26 -10.28
C TRP A 63 3.42 15.36 -11.30
N GLN A 64 2.94 14.99 -12.49
CA GLN A 64 2.56 15.91 -13.55
C GLN A 64 1.33 15.37 -14.28
N ILE A 65 0.31 16.21 -14.40
CA ILE A 65 -0.90 15.90 -15.17
C ILE A 65 -0.65 16.27 -16.63
N ASP A 66 -0.94 15.34 -17.53
CA ASP A 66 -0.82 15.47 -18.97
C ASP A 66 -2.14 15.02 -19.63
N GLY A 67 -3.09 15.95 -19.70
CA GLY A 67 -4.45 15.71 -20.16
C GLY A 67 -5.15 14.62 -19.33
N ARG A 68 -5.35 13.45 -19.94
CA ARG A 68 -5.98 12.27 -19.29
C ARG A 68 -4.97 11.32 -18.64
N ARG A 69 -3.68 11.64 -18.66
CA ARG A 69 -2.61 10.83 -18.10
C ARG A 69 -1.96 11.58 -16.95
N VAL A 70 -1.38 10.81 -16.03
CA VAL A 70 -0.44 11.33 -15.04
C VAL A 70 0.92 10.70 -15.32
N ARG A 71 1.96 11.53 -15.30
CA ARG A 71 3.36 11.11 -15.41
C ARG A 71 4.07 11.52 -14.13
N GLY A 72 4.99 10.69 -13.65
CA GLY A 72 5.81 11.03 -12.52
C GLY A 72 6.50 9.83 -11.90
N GLN A 73 7.28 10.10 -10.86
CA GLN A 73 8.04 9.07 -10.16
C GLN A 73 7.09 8.08 -9.47
N GLY A 74 7.23 6.80 -9.78
CA GLY A 74 6.47 5.71 -9.14
C GLY A 74 4.96 5.68 -9.41
N VAL A 75 4.42 6.60 -10.23
CA VAL A 75 2.95 6.71 -10.44
C VAL A 75 2.33 5.41 -10.95
N SER A 76 3.03 4.68 -11.81
CA SER A 76 2.60 3.37 -12.31
C SER A 76 3.27 2.21 -11.59
N ASP A 77 4.55 2.35 -11.22
CA ASP A 77 5.34 1.31 -10.55
C ASP A 77 5.86 1.79 -9.18
N MET A 78 5.14 1.49 -8.09
CA MET A 78 3.79 0.90 -8.10
C MET A 78 2.77 1.64 -7.25
N LYS A 79 2.96 2.94 -7.03
CA LYS A 79 2.07 3.76 -6.19
C LYS A 79 0.64 3.76 -6.69
N GLY A 80 0.42 3.72 -8.01
CA GLY A 80 -0.91 3.55 -8.59
C GLY A 80 -1.58 2.25 -8.18
N GLY A 81 -0.84 1.14 -8.16
CA GLY A 81 -1.33 -0.17 -7.69
C GLY A 81 -1.67 -0.16 -6.20
N ASP A 82 -0.83 0.44 -5.37
CA ASP A 82 -1.07 0.54 -3.92
C ASP A 82 -2.32 1.35 -3.61
N VAL A 83 -2.53 2.47 -4.33
CA VAL A 83 -3.74 3.29 -4.21
C VAL A 83 -4.97 2.53 -4.70
N ILE A 84 -4.88 1.77 -5.79
CA ILE A 84 -5.99 0.91 -6.25
C ILE A 84 -6.37 -0.11 -5.17
N ILE A 85 -5.41 -0.76 -4.53
CA ILE A 85 -5.65 -1.68 -3.41
C ILE A 85 -6.43 -0.97 -2.29
N LEU A 86 -5.95 0.20 -1.86
CA LEU A 86 -6.59 0.96 -0.79
C LEU A 86 -8.03 1.37 -1.14
N LEU A 87 -8.24 1.90 -2.35
CA LEU A 87 -9.56 2.37 -2.79
C LEU A 87 -10.54 1.22 -3.01
N ALA A 88 -10.09 0.08 -3.53
CA ALA A 88 -10.93 -1.11 -3.65
C ALA A 88 -11.38 -1.61 -2.28
N LEU A 89 -10.47 -1.67 -1.30
CA LEU A 89 -10.81 -2.07 0.07
C LEU A 89 -11.76 -1.08 0.74
N ARG A 90 -11.58 0.23 0.52
CA ARG A 90 -12.51 1.26 0.99
C ARG A 90 -13.92 1.03 0.42
N ALA A 91 -14.04 0.86 -0.89
CA ALA A 91 -15.34 0.63 -1.54
C ALA A 91 -16.00 -0.67 -1.04
N LEU A 92 -15.22 -1.75 -0.88
CA LEU A 92 -15.73 -3.01 -0.32
C LEU A 92 -16.16 -2.86 1.15
N ASN A 93 -15.46 -2.05 1.93
CA ASN A 93 -15.84 -1.77 3.32
C ASN A 93 -17.15 -0.97 3.39
N GLU A 94 -17.29 0.06 2.57
CA GLU A 94 -18.52 0.86 2.46
C GLU A 94 -19.73 0.02 2.01
N ALA A 95 -19.49 -0.98 1.15
CA ALA A 95 -20.51 -1.94 0.73
C ALA A 95 -20.77 -3.09 1.73
N GLY A 96 -20.08 -3.14 2.87
CA GLY A 96 -20.16 -4.24 3.85
C GLY A 96 -19.55 -5.58 3.38
N ALA A 97 -18.90 -5.60 2.21
CA ALA A 97 -18.37 -6.82 1.60
C ALA A 97 -17.10 -7.34 2.31
N LEU A 98 -16.47 -6.55 3.16
CA LEU A 98 -15.33 -6.97 3.99
C LEU A 98 -15.74 -7.61 5.32
N ASP A 99 -17.03 -7.59 5.69
CA ASP A 99 -17.48 -8.11 6.96
C ASP A 99 -17.25 -9.62 7.07
N GLY A 100 -16.61 -10.02 8.17
CA GLY A 100 -16.23 -11.41 8.41
C GLY A 100 -15.14 -11.95 7.47
N ARG A 101 -14.54 -11.14 6.58
CA ARG A 101 -13.51 -11.58 5.63
C ARG A 101 -12.10 -11.39 6.18
N THR A 102 -11.20 -12.30 5.79
CA THR A 102 -9.77 -12.16 6.06
C THR A 102 -9.07 -11.55 4.86
N VAL A 103 -8.46 -10.37 5.06
CA VAL A 103 -7.65 -9.68 4.05
C VAL A 103 -6.35 -9.24 4.69
N ARG A 104 -5.24 -9.56 4.03
CA ARG A 104 -3.91 -9.08 4.42
C ARG A 104 -3.32 -8.27 3.28
N VAL A 105 -2.80 -7.10 3.60
CA VAL A 105 -2.01 -6.26 2.70
C VAL A 105 -0.58 -6.25 3.20
N VAL A 106 0.38 -6.49 2.31
CA VAL A 106 1.81 -6.40 2.61
C VAL A 106 2.45 -5.45 1.61
N PHE A 107 2.87 -4.29 2.10
CA PHE A 107 3.64 -3.33 1.32
C PHE A 107 5.10 -3.37 1.75
N THR A 108 5.96 -3.85 0.86
CA THR A 108 7.42 -3.89 1.09
C THR A 108 8.00 -2.49 0.96
N GLY A 109 9.00 -2.15 1.78
CA GLY A 109 9.58 -0.81 1.78
C GLY A 109 10.83 -0.63 0.94
N ASP A 110 11.53 -1.75 0.64
CA ASP A 110 12.87 -1.87 0.02
C ASP A 110 13.86 -0.71 0.31
#